data_AF-A0A3L7XR37-F1
#
_entry.id   AF-A0A3L7XR37-F1
#
_cell.length_a   1.000
_cell.length_b   1.000
_cell.length_c   1.000
_cell.angle_alpha   90.00
_cell.angle_beta   90.00
_cell.angle_gamma   90.00
#
_symmetry.space_group_name_H-M   'P 1'
#
loop_
_entity.id
_entity.type
_entity.pdbx_description
1 polymer ?
#
loop_
_entity_poly.entity_id
_entity_poly.type
_entity_poly.pdbx_seq_one_letter_code
_entity_poly.pdbx_strand_id
1 'polypeptide(L)'
;STLSDARKLAQQMVAIGREVGRRTVALLADMNQPLGFAVGNALEAQEAVMTLRGSGPPDFVEHCLTLAAHMLVLAGKVTELAAGRALAEQALRDGSALAKFRELVVAQGGDGAMVDDPARLPQAALVETVRTPTAGWLARLDARAVGEAAVLLGAGRAKKGDPIDPAVGLVVHCKVGDELAAGAALFTVHASSSAALAAARAHALQGVAVVAGERVAALPLFYGVVE
;
A
#
# COMPACT_ATOMS: atom_id res chain seq x y z
N SER A 1 18.08 1.87 -1.49
CA SER A 1 18.71 0.53 -1.58
C SER A 1 18.74 0.10 -3.02
N THR A 2 19.73 -0.70 -3.45
CA THR A 2 19.75 -1.23 -4.82
C THR A 2 19.03 -2.57 -4.91
N LEU A 3 18.59 -2.98 -6.11
CA LEU A 3 18.00 -4.30 -6.34
C LEU A 3 18.97 -5.44 -5.98
N SER A 4 20.27 -5.23 -6.19
CA SER A 4 21.32 -6.17 -5.77
C SER A 4 21.33 -6.35 -4.25
N ASP A 5 21.25 -5.25 -3.48
CA ASP A 5 21.26 -5.33 -2.02
C ASP A 5 19.99 -6.01 -1.49
N ALA A 6 18.83 -5.71 -2.08
CA ALA A 6 17.57 -6.37 -1.76
C ALA A 6 17.64 -7.89 -2.00
N ARG A 7 18.24 -8.32 -3.13
CA ARG A 7 18.43 -9.74 -3.44
C ARG A 7 19.37 -10.43 -2.46
N LYS A 8 20.49 -9.79 -2.09
CA LYS A 8 21.43 -10.34 -1.10
C LYS A 8 20.75 -10.56 0.25
N LEU A 9 19.98 -9.56 0.71
CA LEU A 9 19.22 -9.66 1.96
C LEU A 9 18.19 -10.79 1.90
N ALA A 10 17.42 -10.89 0.82
CA ALA A 10 16.43 -11.95 0.62
C ALA A 10 17.06 -13.35 0.66
N GLN A 11 18.21 -13.54 -0.02
CA GLN A 11 18.96 -14.80 0.01
C GLN A 11 19.44 -15.17 1.41
N GLN A 12 19.95 -14.21 2.17
CA GLN A 12 20.38 -14.44 3.55
C GLN A 12 19.21 -14.84 4.45
N MET A 13 18.08 -14.15 4.35
CA MET A 13 16.89 -14.44 5.16
C MET A 13 16.31 -15.83 4.85
N VAL A 14 16.24 -16.20 3.56
CA VAL A 14 15.78 -17.53 3.13
C VAL A 14 16.73 -18.62 3.62
N ALA A 15 18.05 -18.42 3.49
CA ALA A 15 19.05 -19.36 3.98
C ALA A 15 18.93 -19.61 5.49
N ILE A 16 18.85 -18.55 6.30
CA ILE A 16 18.66 -18.66 7.75
C ILE A 16 17.39 -19.44 8.08
N GLY A 17 16.27 -19.13 7.41
CA GLY A 17 15.01 -19.84 7.62
C GLY A 17 15.13 -21.35 7.38
N ARG A 18 15.81 -21.73 6.30
CA ARG A 18 16.08 -23.13 5.95
C ARG A 18 16.99 -23.82 6.98
N GLU A 19 18.04 -23.14 7.45
CA GLU A 19 18.95 -23.65 8.48
C GLU A 19 18.22 -24.00 9.77
N VAL A 20 17.18 -23.24 10.14
CA VAL A 20 16.35 -23.52 11.32
C VAL A 20 15.09 -24.36 11.02
N GLY A 21 15.05 -25.04 9.87
CA GLY A 21 14.00 -25.98 9.50
C GLY A 21 12.66 -25.33 9.13
N ARG A 22 12.67 -24.06 8.69
CA ARG A 22 11.48 -23.34 8.22
C ARG A 22 11.49 -23.25 6.70
N ARG A 23 10.34 -23.56 6.09
CA ARG A 23 10.12 -23.29 4.66
C ARG A 23 9.93 -21.79 4.49
N THR A 24 10.82 -21.15 3.72
CA THR A 24 10.87 -19.70 3.58
C THR A 24 11.02 -19.34 2.11
N VAL A 25 10.27 -18.34 1.66
CA VAL A 25 10.37 -17.73 0.33
C VAL A 25 10.37 -16.21 0.53
N ALA A 26 11.09 -15.48 -0.31
CA ALA A 26 11.11 -14.03 -0.33
C ALA A 26 10.75 -13.49 -1.72
N LEU A 27 9.87 -12.49 -1.74
CA LEU A 27 9.46 -11.76 -2.94
C LEU A 27 10.14 -10.39 -2.96
N LEU A 28 10.77 -10.03 -4.07
CA LEU A 28 11.40 -8.73 -4.26
C LEU A 28 10.36 -7.76 -4.85
N ALA A 29 9.50 -7.18 -4.01
CA ALA A 29 8.47 -6.23 -4.44
C ALA A 29 9.02 -4.84 -4.73
N ASP A 30 8.38 -4.10 -5.65
CA ASP A 30 8.66 -2.70 -5.87
C ASP A 30 8.08 -1.81 -4.76
N MET A 31 8.88 -0.82 -4.35
CA MET A 31 8.54 0.20 -3.36
C MET A 31 9.03 1.57 -3.80
N ASN A 32 9.22 1.80 -5.11
CA ASN A 32 9.63 3.12 -5.62
C ASN A 32 8.48 4.11 -5.57
N GLN A 33 7.23 3.62 -5.61
CA GLN A 33 6.00 4.35 -5.36
C GLN A 33 5.18 3.68 -4.27
N PRO A 34 4.20 4.38 -3.65
CA PRO A 34 3.28 3.76 -2.70
C PRO A 34 2.52 2.60 -3.34
N LEU A 35 2.53 1.44 -2.66
CA LEU A 35 1.66 0.31 -2.99
C LEU A 35 0.22 0.65 -2.61
N GLY A 36 -0.74 0.38 -3.49
CA GLY A 36 -2.11 0.81 -3.27
C GLY A 36 -2.26 2.33 -3.37
N PHE A 37 -3.34 2.91 -2.83
CA PHE A 37 -3.59 4.35 -2.89
C PHE A 37 -3.42 5.04 -1.53
N ALA A 38 -3.79 4.37 -0.44
CA ALA A 38 -3.77 4.95 0.89
C ALA A 38 -2.38 4.88 1.55
N VAL A 39 -2.00 5.98 2.21
CA VAL A 39 -0.83 6.06 3.09
C VAL A 39 -1.26 6.75 4.39
N GLY A 40 -1.27 6.01 5.50
CA GLY A 40 -1.78 6.49 6.78
C GLY A 40 -2.12 5.36 7.75
N ASN A 41 -3.22 5.50 8.50
CA ASN A 41 -3.68 4.44 9.40
C ASN A 41 -5.14 4.05 9.09
N ALA A 42 -6.09 4.95 9.37
CA ALA A 42 -7.51 4.72 9.07
C ALA A 42 -7.75 4.58 7.56
N LEU A 43 -7.04 5.37 6.74
CA LEU A 43 -7.10 5.31 5.28
C LEU A 43 -6.65 3.92 4.76
N GLU A 44 -5.56 3.37 5.30
CA GLU A 44 -5.07 2.03 4.91
C GLU A 44 -6.01 0.92 5.37
N ALA A 45 -6.58 1.04 6.57
CA ALA A 45 -7.60 0.12 7.06
C ALA A 45 -8.85 0.14 6.16
N GLN A 46 -9.28 1.32 5.70
CA GLN A 46 -10.36 1.46 4.74
C GLN A 46 -10.03 0.80 3.41
N GLU A 47 -8.83 1.03 2.86
CA GLU A 47 -8.37 0.41 1.61
C GLU A 47 -8.31 -1.13 1.73
N ALA A 48 -7.85 -1.65 2.87
CA ALA A 48 -7.84 -3.09 3.15
C ALA A 48 -9.26 -3.68 3.15
N VAL A 49 -10.23 -3.03 3.81
CA VAL A 49 -11.63 -3.47 3.81
C VAL A 49 -12.23 -3.40 2.39
N MET A 50 -11.97 -2.32 1.65
CA MET A 50 -12.44 -2.19 0.26
C MET A 50 -11.82 -3.25 -0.66
N THR A 51 -10.56 -3.62 -0.42
CA THR A 51 -9.87 -4.70 -1.13
C THR A 51 -10.54 -6.05 -0.86
N LEU A 52 -10.85 -6.35 0.40
CA LEU A 52 -11.58 -7.56 0.79
C LEU A 52 -13.02 -7.61 0.25
N ARG A 53 -13.59 -6.46 -0.12
CA ARG A 53 -14.89 -6.34 -0.82
C ARG A 53 -14.79 -6.45 -2.34
N GLY A 54 -13.58 -6.63 -2.89
CA GLY A 54 -13.36 -6.73 -4.34
C GLY A 54 -13.25 -5.38 -5.06
N SER A 55 -13.07 -4.28 -4.34
CA SER A 55 -12.93 -2.93 -4.90
C SER A 55 -11.63 -2.24 -4.47
N GLY A 56 -10.55 -3.02 -4.33
CA GLY A 56 -9.22 -2.53 -3.95
C GLY A 56 -8.38 -2.04 -5.14
N PRO A 57 -7.26 -1.36 -4.88
CA PRO A 57 -6.29 -1.01 -5.91
C PRO A 57 -5.74 -2.26 -6.61
N PRO A 58 -5.65 -2.29 -7.95
CA PRO A 58 -5.22 -3.49 -8.68
C PRO A 58 -3.81 -4.00 -8.31
N ASP A 59 -2.86 -3.09 -8.07
CA ASP A 59 -1.50 -3.40 -7.65
C ASP A 59 -1.44 -4.02 -6.25
N PHE A 60 -2.24 -3.49 -5.31
CA PHE A 60 -2.35 -4.03 -3.98
C PHE A 60 -3.03 -5.42 -3.97
N VAL A 61 -4.11 -5.59 -4.74
CA VAL A 61 -4.78 -6.89 -4.91
C VAL A 61 -3.81 -7.93 -5.46
N GLU A 62 -3.08 -7.60 -6.53
CA GLU A 62 -2.11 -8.50 -7.15
C GLU A 62 -0.98 -8.88 -6.19
N HIS A 63 -0.50 -7.91 -5.40
CA HIS A 63 0.51 -8.13 -4.37
C HIS A 63 0.01 -9.14 -3.32
N CYS A 64 -1.17 -8.90 -2.74
CA CYS A 64 -1.77 -9.79 -1.74
C CYS A 64 -2.03 -11.20 -2.28
N LEU A 65 -2.57 -11.34 -3.50
CA LEU A 65 -2.82 -12.64 -4.12
C LEU A 65 -1.52 -13.42 -4.36
N THR A 66 -0.47 -12.74 -4.79
CA THR A 66 0.86 -13.35 -5.00
C THR A 66 1.43 -13.87 -3.68
N LEU A 67 1.43 -13.05 -2.62
CA LEU A 67 1.88 -13.50 -1.30
C LEU A 67 1.03 -14.67 -0.77
N ALA A 68 -0.30 -14.57 -0.88
CA ALA A 68 -1.22 -15.60 -0.40
C ALA A 68 -0.99 -16.95 -1.10
N ALA A 69 -0.72 -16.94 -2.41
CA ALA A 69 -0.41 -18.16 -3.16
C ALA A 69 0.85 -18.86 -2.62
N HIS A 70 1.94 -18.11 -2.39
CA HIS A 70 3.15 -18.66 -1.77
C HIS A 70 2.89 -19.17 -0.35
N MET A 71 2.14 -18.42 0.47
CA MET A 71 1.78 -18.84 1.83
C MET A 71 0.97 -20.14 1.85
N LEU A 72 0.04 -20.33 0.91
CA LEU A 72 -0.77 -21.55 0.83
C LEU A 72 0.05 -22.78 0.43
N VAL A 73 1.03 -22.62 -0.47
CA VAL A 73 2.01 -23.67 -0.81
C VAL A 73 2.90 -23.99 0.40
N LEU A 74 3.43 -22.95 1.06
CA LEU A 74 4.26 -23.07 2.27
C LEU A 74 3.50 -23.62 3.48
N ALA A 75 2.17 -23.56 3.49
CA ALA A 75 1.31 -24.19 4.48
C ALA A 75 0.95 -25.64 4.10
N GLY A 76 1.34 -26.11 2.91
CA GLY A 76 0.96 -27.44 2.40
C GLY A 76 -0.53 -27.58 2.10
N LYS A 77 -1.25 -26.47 1.90
CA LYS A 77 -2.68 -26.50 1.51
C LYS A 77 -2.88 -26.84 0.05
N VAL A 78 -1.90 -26.50 -0.77
CA VAL A 78 -1.80 -26.80 -2.20
C VAL A 78 -0.34 -27.07 -2.55
N THR A 79 -0.07 -27.67 -3.71
CA THR A 79 1.30 -27.89 -4.21
C THR A 79 1.72 -26.83 -5.22
N GLU A 80 0.78 -26.26 -5.97
CA GLU A 80 1.03 -25.31 -7.05
C GLU A 80 0.59 -23.89 -6.69
N LEU A 81 1.38 -22.89 -7.10
CA LEU A 81 1.04 -21.47 -6.91
C LEU A 81 -0.30 -21.09 -7.58
N ALA A 82 -0.58 -21.64 -8.77
CA ALA A 82 -1.82 -21.39 -9.48
C ALA A 82 -3.05 -21.85 -8.67
N ALA A 83 -2.96 -23.00 -8.00
CA ALA A 83 -4.03 -23.48 -7.13
C ALA A 83 -4.18 -22.61 -5.87
N GLY A 84 -3.05 -22.17 -5.29
CA GLY A 84 -3.06 -21.26 -4.14
C GLY A 84 -3.70 -19.91 -4.48
N ARG A 85 -3.36 -19.36 -5.65
CA ARG A 85 -3.97 -18.13 -6.16
C ARG A 85 -5.48 -18.30 -6.36
N ALA A 86 -5.92 -19.37 -7.01
CA ALA A 86 -7.34 -19.62 -7.25
C ALA A 86 -8.15 -19.69 -5.94
N LEU A 87 -7.59 -20.28 -4.88
CA LEU A 87 -8.21 -20.29 -3.54
C LEU A 87 -8.29 -18.89 -2.93
N ALA A 88 -7.23 -18.09 -3.02
CA ALA A 88 -7.20 -16.73 -2.49
C ALA A 88 -8.20 -15.82 -3.23
N GLU A 89 -8.27 -15.91 -4.55
CA GLU A 89 -9.26 -15.18 -5.35
C GLU A 89 -10.68 -15.63 -5.04
N GLN A 90 -10.90 -16.94 -4.82
CA GLN A 90 -12.20 -17.46 -4.42
C GLN A 90 -12.65 -16.86 -3.08
N ALA A 91 -11.74 -16.78 -2.10
CA ALA A 91 -12.04 -16.22 -0.79
C ALA A 91 -12.39 -14.72 -0.83
N LEU A 92 -11.84 -13.97 -1.79
CA LEU A 92 -12.26 -12.58 -2.06
C LEU A 92 -13.65 -12.55 -2.69
N ARG A 93 -13.90 -13.39 -3.70
CA ARG A 93 -15.17 -13.41 -4.45
C ARG A 93 -16.38 -13.84 -3.62
N ASP A 94 -16.21 -14.83 -2.75
CA ASP A 94 -17.30 -15.36 -1.92
C ASP A 94 -17.47 -14.64 -0.57
N GLY A 95 -16.65 -13.63 -0.30
CA GLY A 95 -16.72 -12.81 0.91
C GLY A 95 -16.18 -13.49 2.17
N SER A 96 -15.67 -14.72 2.08
CA SER A 96 -15.11 -15.43 3.25
C SER A 96 -13.87 -14.74 3.81
N ALA A 97 -13.07 -14.06 2.97
CA ALA A 97 -11.93 -13.28 3.42
C ALA A 97 -12.35 -12.07 4.29
N LEU A 98 -13.38 -11.33 3.87
CA LEU A 98 -13.94 -10.21 4.65
C LEU A 98 -14.55 -10.69 5.97
N ALA A 99 -15.31 -11.80 5.93
CA ALA A 99 -15.89 -12.41 7.13
C ALA A 99 -14.79 -12.80 8.13
N LYS A 100 -13.69 -13.42 7.66
CA LYS A 100 -12.56 -13.79 8.50
C LYS A 100 -11.84 -12.57 9.08
N PHE A 101 -11.69 -11.49 8.31
CA PHE A 101 -11.12 -10.25 8.81
C PHE A 101 -11.98 -9.63 9.92
N ARG A 102 -13.31 -9.62 9.76
CA ARG A 102 -14.25 -9.15 10.78
C ARG A 102 -14.15 -9.98 12.06
N GLU A 103 -14.09 -11.31 11.95
CA GLU A 103 -13.86 -12.20 13.09
C GLU A 103 -12.55 -11.88 13.82
N LEU A 104 -11.46 -11.65 13.06
CA LEU A 104 -10.15 -11.29 13.61
C LEU A 104 -10.19 -9.97 14.40
N VAL A 105 -10.87 -8.95 13.86
CA VAL A 105 -11.04 -7.64 14.52
C VAL A 105 -11.79 -7.80 15.84
N VAL A 106 -12.93 -8.51 15.83
CA VAL A 106 -13.75 -8.74 17.04
C VAL A 106 -13.00 -9.57 18.07
N ALA A 107 -12.26 -10.59 17.65
CA ALA A 107 -11.49 -11.45 18.55
C ALA A 107 -10.39 -10.69 19.31
N GLN A 108 -9.93 -9.55 18.79
CA GLN A 108 -8.94 -8.67 19.45
C GLN A 108 -9.59 -7.49 20.20
N GLY A 109 -10.93 -7.48 20.34
CA GLY A 109 -11.68 -6.43 21.04
C GLY A 109 -12.00 -5.21 20.19
N GLY A 110 -11.79 -5.26 18.87
CA GLY A 110 -12.17 -4.19 17.96
C GLY A 110 -13.68 -4.19 17.64
N ASP A 111 -14.18 -3.05 17.15
CA ASP A 111 -15.57 -2.92 16.70
C ASP A 111 -15.72 -3.46 15.28
N GLY A 112 -16.32 -4.66 15.16
CA GLY A 112 -16.59 -5.29 13.85
C GLY A 112 -17.47 -4.43 12.93
N ALA A 113 -18.24 -3.51 13.47
CA ALA A 113 -19.07 -2.63 12.65
C ALA A 113 -18.27 -1.54 11.91
N MET A 114 -17.00 -1.30 12.26
CA MET A 114 -16.07 -0.52 11.43
C MET A 114 -15.61 -1.29 10.17
N VAL A 115 -15.68 -2.63 10.19
CA VAL A 115 -15.45 -3.45 9.00
C VAL A 115 -16.70 -3.46 8.12
N ASP A 116 -17.88 -3.45 8.74
CA ASP A 116 -19.18 -3.39 8.06
C ASP A 116 -19.43 -2.00 7.44
N ASP A 117 -18.96 -0.93 8.08
CA ASP A 117 -19.00 0.44 7.57
C ASP A 117 -17.67 1.19 7.83
N PRO A 118 -16.75 1.20 6.84
CA PRO A 118 -15.47 1.89 6.97
C PRO A 118 -15.57 3.40 7.17
N ALA A 119 -16.72 4.03 6.89
CA ALA A 119 -16.91 5.46 7.16
C ALA A 119 -16.89 5.79 8.67
N ARG A 120 -17.04 4.76 9.52
CA ARG A 120 -16.92 4.87 10.99
C ARG A 120 -15.49 4.96 11.49
N LEU A 121 -14.50 4.69 10.62
CA LEU A 121 -13.10 4.90 10.96
C LEU A 121 -12.81 6.40 11.14
N PRO A 122 -11.81 6.78 11.95
CA PRO A 122 -11.45 8.19 12.17
C PRO A 122 -11.28 8.98 10.87
N GLN A 123 -11.90 10.15 10.80
CA GLN A 123 -11.89 11.04 9.62
C GLN A 123 -11.17 12.36 9.95
N ALA A 124 -10.31 12.82 9.04
CA ALA A 124 -9.60 14.09 9.20
C ALA A 124 -10.56 15.28 8.99
N ALA A 125 -10.28 16.38 9.69
CA ALA A 125 -11.10 17.59 9.61
C ALA A 125 -10.89 18.38 8.30
N LEU A 126 -9.71 18.30 7.71
CA LEU A 126 -9.34 19.00 6.48
C LEU A 126 -8.94 17.99 5.42
N VAL A 127 -9.49 18.15 4.22
CA VAL A 127 -9.23 17.28 3.07
C VAL A 127 -9.00 18.16 1.85
N GLU A 128 -7.81 18.10 1.25
CA GLU A 128 -7.46 18.89 0.06
C GLU A 128 -6.85 18.01 -1.04
N THR A 129 -7.42 18.06 -2.24
CA THR A 129 -6.84 17.41 -3.42
C THR A 129 -5.79 18.30 -4.09
N VAL A 130 -4.58 17.76 -4.22
CA VAL A 130 -3.46 18.37 -4.90
C VAL A 130 -3.43 17.91 -6.35
N ARG A 131 -3.30 18.85 -7.29
CA ARG A 131 -3.40 18.62 -8.74
C ARG A 131 -2.12 19.00 -9.45
N THR A 132 -1.81 18.32 -10.55
CA THR A 132 -0.67 18.69 -11.41
C THR A 132 -1.01 19.94 -12.23
N PRO A 133 -0.12 20.95 -12.35
CA PRO A 133 -0.35 22.12 -13.18
C PRO A 133 -0.16 21.83 -14.68
N THR A 134 0.57 20.78 -15.02
CA THR A 134 0.94 20.44 -16.40
C THR A 134 0.44 19.05 -16.77
N ALA A 135 0.17 18.86 -18.07
CA ALA A 135 -0.06 17.54 -18.63
C ALA A 135 1.27 16.80 -18.90
N GLY A 136 1.23 15.48 -18.92
CA GLY A 136 2.39 14.64 -19.23
C GLY A 136 2.27 13.25 -18.61
N TRP A 137 3.38 12.52 -18.56
CA TRP A 137 3.46 11.19 -17.94
C TRP A 137 4.04 11.28 -16.53
N LEU A 138 3.46 10.55 -15.58
CA LEU A 138 4.02 10.46 -14.24
C LEU A 138 5.32 9.64 -14.29
N ALA A 139 6.45 10.34 -14.20
CA ALA A 139 7.79 9.74 -14.24
C ALA A 139 8.29 9.29 -12.87
N ARG A 140 7.82 9.94 -11.80
CA ARG A 140 8.22 9.62 -10.44
C ARG A 140 7.11 9.98 -9.46
N LEU A 141 6.87 9.08 -8.51
CA LEU A 141 6.11 9.32 -7.29
C LEU A 141 6.88 8.64 -6.16
N ASP A 142 7.76 9.38 -5.49
CA ASP A 142 8.67 8.83 -4.48
C ASP A 142 7.90 8.37 -3.23
N ALA A 143 7.87 7.05 -2.99
CA ALA A 143 7.22 6.45 -1.83
C ALA A 143 7.72 7.01 -0.49
N ARG A 144 9.02 7.32 -0.40
CA ARG A 144 9.61 7.88 0.82
C ARG A 144 9.11 9.29 1.06
N ALA A 145 9.07 10.13 0.03
CA ALA A 145 8.55 11.49 0.16
C ALA A 145 7.08 11.49 0.60
N VAL A 146 6.26 10.58 0.06
CA VAL A 146 4.85 10.43 0.47
C VAL A 146 4.76 9.92 1.92
N GLY A 147 5.56 8.93 2.31
CA GLY A 147 5.59 8.41 3.68
C GLY A 147 6.04 9.45 4.71
N GLU A 148 7.07 10.24 4.40
CA GLU A 148 7.53 11.35 5.24
C GLU A 148 6.46 12.45 5.33
N ALA A 149 5.73 12.74 4.25
CA ALA A 149 4.60 13.66 4.29
C ALA A 149 3.47 13.16 5.22
N ALA A 150 3.20 11.85 5.24
CA ALA A 150 2.25 11.26 6.19
C ALA A 150 2.72 11.41 7.64
N VAL A 151 4.03 11.27 7.91
CA VAL A 151 4.59 11.54 9.25
C VAL A 151 4.41 13.01 9.65
N LEU A 152 4.62 13.97 8.73
CA LEU A 152 4.38 15.39 8.98
C LEU A 152 2.92 15.71 9.32
N LEU A 153 1.98 14.91 8.82
CA LEU A 153 0.55 15.03 9.16
C LEU A 153 0.24 14.50 10.56
N GLY A 154 1.08 13.62 11.11
CA GLY A 154 0.84 12.91 12.38
C GLY A 154 0.43 11.44 12.21
N ALA A 155 0.48 10.89 11.00
CA ALA A 155 0.17 9.48 10.74
C ALA A 155 1.27 8.52 11.23
N GLY A 156 2.45 9.05 11.56
CA GLY A 156 3.58 8.29 12.07
C GLY A 156 4.30 9.04 13.18
N ARG A 157 5.32 8.40 13.74
CA ARG A 157 6.09 8.94 14.87
C ARG A 157 7.42 9.48 14.39
N ALA A 158 7.76 10.71 14.79
CA ALA A 158 9.12 11.22 14.61
C ALA A 158 10.08 10.61 15.62
N LYS A 159 9.60 10.40 16.86
CA LYS A 159 10.33 9.75 17.95
C LYS A 159 9.46 8.70 18.64
N LYS A 160 10.13 7.73 19.27
CA LYS A 160 9.43 6.70 20.06
C LYS A 160 8.60 7.37 21.15
N GLY A 161 7.30 7.09 21.17
CA GLY A 161 6.35 7.61 22.16
C GLY A 161 5.47 8.76 21.67
N ASP A 162 5.76 9.35 20.49
CA ASP A 162 4.91 10.40 19.93
C ASP A 162 3.47 9.86 19.67
N PRO A 163 2.43 10.68 19.92
CA PRO A 163 1.07 10.32 19.60
C PRO A 163 0.90 10.20 18.07
N ILE A 164 -0.05 9.37 17.66
CA ILE A 164 -0.46 9.22 16.27
C ILE A 164 -1.88 9.75 16.15
N ASP A 165 -2.13 10.54 15.12
CA ASP A 165 -3.47 10.81 14.63
C ASP A 165 -3.81 9.75 13.56
N PRO A 166 -4.74 8.82 13.81
CA PRO A 166 -5.04 7.77 12.85
C PRO A 166 -5.85 8.26 11.65
N ALA A 167 -6.46 9.44 11.73
CA ALA A 167 -7.39 9.97 10.74
C ALA A 167 -6.69 10.66 9.55
N VAL A 168 -5.43 11.03 9.72
CA VAL A 168 -4.64 11.79 8.76
C VAL A 168 -3.80 10.89 7.86
N GLY A 169 -3.37 11.43 6.72
CA GLY A 169 -2.56 10.72 5.73
C GLY A 169 -2.76 11.25 4.32
N LEU A 170 -2.39 10.44 3.32
CA LEU A 170 -2.53 10.77 1.92
C LEU A 170 -3.29 9.64 1.19
N VAL A 171 -4.09 10.02 0.20
CA VAL A 171 -4.66 9.10 -0.80
C VAL A 171 -4.11 9.49 -2.16
N VAL A 172 -3.30 8.64 -2.76
CA VAL A 172 -2.69 8.83 -4.07
C VAL A 172 -3.69 8.48 -5.18
N HIS A 173 -3.73 9.26 -6.25
CA HIS A 173 -4.68 9.07 -7.36
C HIS A 173 -4.05 8.62 -8.68
N CYS A 174 -2.72 8.54 -8.74
CA CYS A 174 -1.96 8.16 -9.93
C CYS A 174 -0.76 7.26 -9.59
N LYS A 175 -0.26 6.55 -10.59
CA LYS A 175 0.89 5.65 -10.54
C LYS A 175 1.91 6.02 -11.61
N VAL A 176 3.16 5.65 -11.40
CA VAL A 176 4.24 5.85 -12.37
C VAL A 176 3.87 5.14 -13.67
N GLY A 177 3.96 5.86 -14.79
CA GLY A 177 3.51 5.41 -16.10
C GLY A 177 2.08 5.84 -16.47
N ASP A 178 1.34 6.49 -15.58
CA ASP A 178 0.04 7.09 -15.91
C ASP A 178 0.22 8.35 -16.77
N GLU A 179 -0.68 8.54 -17.73
CA GLU A 179 -0.85 9.80 -18.45
C GLU A 179 -1.76 10.74 -17.66
N LEU A 180 -1.31 11.97 -17.44
CA LEU A 180 -1.99 12.98 -16.64
C LEU A 180 -2.32 14.19 -17.51
N ALA A 181 -3.57 14.64 -17.46
CA ALA A 181 -3.96 15.94 -17.97
C ALA A 181 -3.55 17.07 -17.01
N ALA A 182 -3.44 18.30 -17.51
CA ALA A 182 -3.33 19.47 -16.64
C ALA A 182 -4.56 19.55 -15.73
N GLY A 183 -4.34 19.71 -14.42
CA GLY A 183 -5.39 19.68 -13.41
C GLY A 183 -5.77 18.27 -12.92
N ALA A 184 -5.15 17.19 -13.40
CA ALA A 184 -5.36 15.85 -12.87
C ALA A 184 -4.94 15.77 -11.40
N ALA A 185 -5.65 14.96 -10.61
CA ALA A 185 -5.36 14.77 -9.20
C ALA A 185 -4.10 13.90 -9.04
N LEU A 186 -3.18 14.34 -8.18
CA LEU A 186 -1.98 13.58 -7.82
C LEU A 186 -2.23 12.79 -6.53
N PHE A 187 -2.67 13.50 -5.49
CA PHE A 187 -3.02 12.93 -4.20
C PHE A 187 -3.98 13.87 -3.44
N THR A 188 -4.75 13.30 -2.51
CA THR A 188 -5.54 14.04 -1.52
C THR A 188 -4.85 13.96 -0.17
N VAL A 189 -4.70 15.11 0.48
CA VAL A 189 -4.12 15.25 1.83
C VAL A 189 -5.24 15.31 2.86
N HIS A 190 -5.20 14.41 3.84
CA HIS A 190 -6.09 14.37 5.00
C HIS A 190 -5.34 14.89 6.21
N ALA A 191 -5.76 16.02 6.80
CA ALA A 191 -5.02 16.73 7.83
C ALA A 191 -5.89 17.20 9.00
N SER A 192 -5.27 17.37 10.16
CA SER A 192 -5.90 17.92 11.37
C SER A 192 -5.79 19.45 11.49
N SER A 193 -4.89 20.08 10.73
CA SER A 193 -4.71 21.54 10.70
C SER A 193 -4.19 22.05 9.36
N SER A 194 -4.48 23.31 9.03
CA SER A 194 -4.04 23.92 7.76
C SER A 194 -2.52 24.03 7.66
N ALA A 195 -1.82 24.18 8.78
CA ALA A 195 -0.36 24.22 8.82
C ALA A 195 0.25 22.86 8.45
N ALA A 196 -0.25 21.77 9.04
CA ALA A 196 0.18 20.41 8.72
C ALA A 196 -0.13 20.05 7.25
N LEU A 197 -1.32 20.43 6.77
CA LEU A 197 -1.73 20.26 5.38
C LEU A 197 -0.74 20.92 4.42
N ALA A 198 -0.43 22.19 4.64
CA ALA A 198 0.48 22.95 3.79
C ALA A 198 1.90 22.34 3.77
N ALA A 199 2.41 21.92 4.94
CA ALA A 199 3.72 21.28 5.06
C ALA A 199 3.77 19.94 4.33
N ALA A 200 2.79 19.06 4.55
CA ALA A 200 2.72 17.74 3.92
C ALA A 200 2.53 17.84 2.40
N ARG A 201 1.68 18.77 1.92
CA ARG A 201 1.53 19.06 0.49
C ARG A 201 2.86 19.44 -0.14
N ALA A 202 3.57 20.41 0.46
CA ALA A 202 4.84 20.88 -0.06
C ALA A 202 5.91 19.78 -0.06
N HIS A 203 5.92 18.91 0.96
CA HIS A 203 6.85 17.79 1.05
C HIS A 203 6.55 16.71 0.00
N ALA A 204 5.30 16.25 -0.09
CA ALA A 204 4.90 15.21 -1.03
C ALA A 204 5.15 15.62 -2.50
N LEU A 205 4.95 16.90 -2.84
CA LEU A 205 5.23 17.41 -4.19
C LEU A 205 6.70 17.30 -4.60
N GLN A 206 7.65 17.28 -3.66
CA GLN A 206 9.08 17.09 -3.98
C GLN A 206 9.35 15.68 -4.54
N GLY A 207 8.52 14.71 -4.17
CA GLY A 207 8.59 13.33 -4.67
C GLY A 207 7.99 13.13 -6.05
N VAL A 208 7.32 14.13 -6.63
CA VAL A 208 6.59 14.02 -7.90
C VAL A 208 7.39 14.55 -9.07
N ALA A 209 7.41 13.81 -10.18
CA ALA A 209 7.87 14.33 -11.46
C ALA A 209 6.89 13.95 -12.58
N VAL A 210 6.41 14.95 -13.29
CA VAL A 210 5.60 14.80 -14.50
C VAL A 210 6.43 15.30 -15.68
N VAL A 211 6.57 14.48 -16.72
CA VAL A 211 7.39 14.80 -17.89
C VAL A 211 6.53 14.90 -19.14
N ALA A 212 6.82 15.89 -19.99
CA ALA A 212 6.20 16.01 -21.30
C ALA A 212 6.88 15.07 -22.31
N GLY A 213 6.15 14.63 -23.33
CA GLY A 213 6.68 13.85 -24.44
C GLY A 213 6.46 12.36 -24.29
N GLU A 214 7.55 11.58 -24.26
CA GLU A 214 7.50 10.12 -24.39
C GLU A 214 6.87 9.41 -23.20
N ARG A 215 6.20 8.30 -23.50
CA ARG A 215 5.54 7.44 -22.52
C ARG A 215 6.53 6.89 -21.51
N VAL A 216 6.22 7.06 -20.23
CA VAL A 216 6.92 6.39 -19.13
C VAL A 216 6.36 4.98 -18.96
N ALA A 217 7.23 3.98 -18.86
CA ALA A 217 6.82 2.63 -18.55
C ALA A 217 6.38 2.50 -17.09
N ALA A 218 5.32 1.74 -16.84
CA ALA A 218 4.93 1.38 -15.49
C ALA A 218 6.04 0.56 -14.79
N LEU A 219 6.15 0.73 -13.49
CA LEU A 219 7.07 -0.05 -12.66
C LEU A 219 6.57 -1.50 -12.55
N PRO A 220 7.46 -2.51 -12.55
CA PRO A 220 7.05 -3.88 -12.24
C PRO A 220 6.62 -3.96 -10.78
N LEU A 221 5.62 -4.78 -10.46
CA LEU A 221 5.20 -4.99 -9.07
C LEU A 221 6.20 -5.86 -8.29
N PHE A 222 6.85 -6.81 -8.98
CA PHE A 222 7.88 -7.68 -8.42
C PHE A 222 9.08 -7.77 -9.37
N TYR A 223 10.29 -7.71 -8.81
CA TYR A 223 11.56 -7.86 -9.52
C TYR A 223 12.10 -9.30 -9.51
N GLY A 224 11.52 -10.18 -8.69
CA GLY A 224 11.90 -11.59 -8.64
C GLY A 224 11.49 -12.29 -7.34
N VAL A 225 11.77 -13.58 -7.30
CA VAL A 225 11.50 -14.48 -6.18
C VAL A 225 12.80 -15.16 -5.76
N VAL A 226 12.98 -15.35 -4.47
CA VAL A 226 14.08 -16.14 -3.87
C VAL A 226 13.46 -17.23 -3.02
N GLU A 227 13.68 -18.48 -3.39
CA GLU A 227 13.08 -19.65 -2.72
C GLU A 227 14.10 -20.45 -1.94
#